data_AF-K3VZP2-F1
#
_entry.id   AF-K3VZP2-F1
#
_cell.length_a   1.000
_cell.length_b   1.000
_cell.length_c   1.000
_cell.angle_alpha   90.00
_cell.angle_beta   90.00
_cell.angle_gamma   90.00
#
_symmetry.space_group_name_H-M   'P 1'
#
loop_
_entity.id
_entity.type
_entity.pdbx_description
1 polymer ?
#
loop_
_entity_poly.entity_id
_entity_poly.type
_entity_poly.pdbx_seq_one_letter_code
_entity_poly.pdbx_strand_id
1 'polypeptide(L)'
;MVEYAEQGNKLRTHRDVPPYLLDMIYEKEGLDGERRAKQKAASSESNRPIKIVNVLPSPYSHPAAEGCTPPLSNSSIVSTTSVVDLTDLVIPKPIDRAVDDYTEWLCDQVEDKNWKAGFRSAGSITKADCLDLRHVYQDRDIGYHVNQGVKAGIARSFVQDIKTWANSL
;
A
#
# COMPACT_ATOMS: atom_id res chain seq x y z
N MET A 1 28.40 -7.31 -14.80
CA MET A 1 28.99 -7.34 -13.44
C MET A 1 28.84 -8.69 -12.77
N VAL A 2 27.65 -9.30 -12.83
CA VAL A 2 27.40 -10.66 -12.29
C VAL A 2 28.33 -11.70 -12.94
N GLU A 3 28.41 -11.75 -14.27
CA GLU A 3 29.29 -12.68 -15.00
C GLU A 3 30.79 -12.53 -14.66
N TYR A 4 31.24 -11.29 -14.40
CA TYR A 4 32.63 -11.03 -14.00
C TYR A 4 32.93 -11.52 -12.57
N ALA A 5 31.95 -11.43 -11.66
CA ALA A 5 32.05 -11.97 -10.31
C ALA A 5 31.96 -13.51 -10.28
N GLU A 6 31.16 -14.10 -11.17
CA GLU A 6 31.02 -15.56 -11.32
C GLU A 6 32.29 -16.23 -11.85
N GLN A 7 33.13 -15.50 -12.60
CA GLN A 7 34.47 -15.92 -13.01
C GLN A 7 35.51 -15.91 -11.86
N GLY A 8 35.07 -15.67 -10.61
CA GLY A 8 35.90 -15.71 -9.41
C GLY A 8 36.56 -14.39 -9.04
N ASN A 9 36.26 -13.30 -9.76
CA ASN A 9 36.81 -11.98 -9.44
C ASN A 9 36.07 -11.36 -8.26
N LYS A 10 36.82 -10.96 -7.23
CA LYS A 10 36.27 -10.39 -6.00
C LYS A 10 36.01 -8.90 -6.18
N LEU A 11 34.75 -8.53 -6.42
CA LEU A 11 34.29 -7.14 -6.43
C LEU A 11 33.97 -6.66 -5.00
N ARG A 12 34.99 -6.49 -4.15
CA ARG A 12 34.79 -6.06 -2.73
C ARG A 12 34.76 -4.55 -2.58
N THR A 13 35.44 -3.85 -3.49
CA THR A 13 35.55 -2.40 -3.49
C THR A 13 35.37 -1.86 -4.91
N HIS A 14 35.01 -0.59 -5.02
CA HIS A 14 34.79 0.09 -6.31
C HIS A 14 36.03 0.09 -7.22
N ARG A 15 37.23 -0.22 -6.69
CA ARG A 15 38.47 -0.36 -7.46
C ARG A 15 38.64 -1.71 -8.15
N ASP A 16 37.86 -2.70 -7.75
CA ASP A 16 37.93 -4.06 -8.29
C ASP A 16 37.12 -4.21 -9.59
N VAL A 17 36.32 -3.20 -9.96
CA VAL A 17 35.52 -3.16 -11.18
C VAL A 17 36.43 -2.73 -12.35
N PRO A 18 36.60 -3.58 -13.38
CA PRO A 18 37.38 -3.22 -14.55
C PRO A 18 36.82 -2.01 -15.29
N PRO A 19 37.68 -1.11 -15.81
CA PRO A 19 37.24 0.09 -16.53
C PRO A 19 36.27 -0.19 -17.69
N TYR A 20 36.48 -1.28 -18.43
CA TYR A 20 35.63 -1.63 -19.58
C TYR A 20 34.15 -1.90 -19.18
N LEU A 21 33.89 -2.36 -17.95
CA LEU A 21 32.52 -2.53 -17.46
C LEU A 21 31.85 -1.19 -17.16
N LEU A 22 32.62 -0.21 -16.68
CA LEU A 22 32.12 1.14 -16.45
C LEU A 22 31.80 1.82 -17.78
N ASP A 23 32.70 1.72 -18.76
CA ASP A 23 32.49 2.28 -20.10
C ASP A 23 31.21 1.73 -20.75
N MET A 24 31.00 0.41 -20.66
CA MET A 24 29.76 -0.23 -21.15
C MET A 24 28.49 0.26 -20.44
N ILE A 25 28.56 0.56 -19.13
CA ILE A 25 27.42 1.11 -18.37
C ILE A 25 27.12 2.53 -18.84
N TYR A 26 28.14 3.37 -19.00
CA TYR A 26 27.99 4.75 -19.48
C TYR A 26 27.45 4.81 -20.91
N GLU A 27 27.92 3.95 -21.81
CA GLU A 27 27.42 3.86 -23.18
C GLU A 27 25.94 3.42 -23.23
N LYS A 28 25.58 2.42 -22.42
CA LYS A 28 24.20 1.92 -22.34
C LYS A 28 23.23 2.96 -21.76
N GLU A 29 23.67 3.72 -20.75
CA GLU A 29 22.86 4.76 -20.11
C GLU A 29 22.50 5.90 -21.09
N GLY A 30 23.42 6.26 -21.99
CA GLY A 30 23.16 7.25 -23.04
C GLY A 30 22.04 6.85 -24.02
N LEU A 31 22.02 5.58 -24.45
CA LEU A 31 21.03 5.07 -25.41
C LEU A 31 19.63 4.95 -24.80
N ASP A 32 19.52 4.53 -23.54
CA ASP A 32 18.23 4.46 -22.83
C ASP A 32 17.66 5.86 -22.52
N GLY A 33 18.53 6.83 -22.24
CA GLY A 33 18.15 8.23 -22.07
C GLY A 33 17.48 8.83 -23.30
N GLU A 34 18.02 8.56 -24.50
CA GLU A 34 17.45 9.08 -25.76
C GLU A 34 16.09 8.46 -26.10
N ARG A 35 15.90 7.15 -25.84
CA ARG A 35 14.61 6.47 -26.02
C ARG A 35 13.54 7.04 -25.11
N ARG A 36 13.87 7.35 -23.85
CA ARG A 36 12.93 7.99 -22.90
C ARG A 36 12.64 9.44 -23.26
N ALA A 37 13.60 10.19 -23.81
CA ALA A 37 13.38 11.55 -24.29
C ALA A 37 12.44 11.60 -25.51
N LYS A 38 12.59 10.67 -26.47
CA LYS A 38 11.70 10.57 -27.63
C LYS A 38 10.25 10.19 -27.27
N GLN A 39 10.05 9.35 -26.25
CA GLN A 39 8.71 9.04 -25.75
C GLN A 39 8.01 10.25 -25.09
N LYS A 40 8.77 11.14 -24.42
CA LYS A 40 8.21 12.40 -23.89
C LYS A 40 7.91 13.44 -24.98
N ALA A 41 8.62 13.40 -26.12
CA ALA A 41 8.37 14.32 -27.23
C ALA A 41 7.10 13.97 -28.03
N ALA A 42 6.69 12.69 -28.06
CA ALA A 42 5.54 12.22 -28.82
C ALA A 42 4.16 12.53 -28.18
N SER A 43 4.09 13.09 -26.96
CA SER A 43 2.82 13.47 -26.32
C SER A 43 2.50 14.97 -26.43
N SER A 44 2.94 15.64 -27.51
CA SER A 44 2.59 17.03 -27.77
C SER A 44 1.18 17.17 -28.36
N GLU A 45 0.16 16.73 -27.62
CA GLU A 45 -1.23 17.06 -27.99
C GLU A 45 -2.16 17.05 -26.78
N SER A 46 -1.88 17.90 -25.77
CA SER A 46 -2.89 18.50 -24.88
C SER A 46 -2.22 19.44 -23.86
N ASN A 47 -1.65 20.54 -24.33
CA ASN A 47 -1.29 21.66 -23.45
C ASN A 47 -2.53 22.54 -23.23
N ARG A 48 -3.46 22.09 -22.37
CA ARG A 48 -4.44 22.97 -21.75
C ARG A 48 -4.05 23.16 -20.28
N PRO A 49 -3.87 24.39 -19.80
CA PRO A 49 -3.58 24.63 -18.38
C PRO A 49 -4.74 24.14 -17.52
N ILE A 50 -4.47 23.21 -16.61
CA ILE A 50 -5.47 22.76 -15.62
C ILE A 50 -5.57 23.83 -14.54
N LYS A 51 -6.70 24.52 -14.47
CA LYS A 51 -6.99 25.53 -13.43
C LYS A 51 -7.56 24.83 -12.20
N ILE A 52 -6.73 24.62 -11.18
CA ILE A 52 -7.17 24.12 -9.87
C ILE A 52 -7.50 25.33 -8.99
N VAL A 53 -8.76 25.48 -8.59
CA VAL A 53 -9.21 26.52 -7.66
C VAL A 53 -9.57 25.85 -6.33
N ASN A 54 -8.84 26.20 -5.28
CA ASN A 54 -9.20 25.81 -3.92
C ASN A 54 -10.35 26.72 -3.45
N VAL A 55 -11.56 26.17 -3.31
CA VAL A 55 -12.71 26.87 -2.72
C VAL A 55 -12.79 26.51 -1.24
N LEU A 56 -12.58 27.50 -0.38
CA LEU A 56 -12.82 27.40 1.06
C LEU A 56 -14.33 27.58 1.32
N PRO A 57 -15.02 26.67 2.03
CA PRO A 57 -16.39 26.91 2.47
C PRO A 57 -16.38 28.04 3.51
N SER A 58 -16.96 29.20 3.17
CA SER A 58 -17.14 30.28 4.13
C SER A 58 -18.28 29.92 5.10
N PRO A 59 -18.07 30.00 6.42
CA PRO A 59 -19.16 29.91 7.38
C PRO A 59 -19.60 31.33 7.73
N TYR A 60 -20.71 31.81 7.17
CA TYR A 60 -21.64 32.77 7.82
C TYR A 60 -22.89 32.96 6.94
N SER A 61 -24.06 32.48 7.38
CA SER A 61 -25.11 33.22 8.11
C SER A 61 -25.94 34.16 7.20
N HIS A 62 -27.25 33.99 7.04
CA HIS A 62 -28.41 34.50 7.83
C HIS A 62 -29.68 34.36 6.90
N PRO A 63 -30.97 34.52 7.28
CA PRO A 63 -31.54 35.35 8.37
C PRO A 63 -32.67 34.69 9.23
N ALA A 64 -32.71 34.97 10.53
CA ALA A 64 -33.61 35.90 11.25
C ALA A 64 -35.10 35.49 11.32
N ALA A 65 -35.53 35.02 12.50
CA ALA A 65 -36.81 35.36 13.15
C ALA A 65 -36.86 34.80 14.59
N GLU A 66 -36.66 35.71 15.56
CA GLU A 66 -37.35 35.88 16.84
C GLU A 66 -37.87 34.65 17.63
N GLY A 67 -37.42 34.52 18.89
CA GLY A 67 -38.12 33.72 19.90
C GLY A 67 -37.25 33.33 21.11
N CYS A 68 -37.66 33.77 22.29
CA CYS A 68 -36.92 33.79 23.57
C CYS A 68 -36.58 32.42 24.20
N THR A 69 -35.70 32.48 25.22
CA THR A 69 -35.36 31.53 26.32
C THR A 69 -34.19 30.54 26.14
N PRO A 70 -33.20 30.50 27.08
CA PRO A 70 -32.31 29.35 27.34
C PRO A 70 -32.85 28.53 28.54
N PRO A 71 -32.17 27.48 29.08
CA PRO A 71 -31.15 26.57 28.54
C PRO A 71 -31.63 25.09 28.58
N LEU A 72 -30.87 24.13 28.05
CA LEU A 72 -30.48 22.88 28.75
C LEU A 72 -29.59 21.98 27.89
N SER A 73 -28.50 21.53 28.49
CA SER A 73 -27.59 20.51 28.02
C SER A 73 -28.28 19.19 27.68
N ASN A 74 -27.97 18.65 26.50
CA ASN A 74 -27.88 17.22 26.28
C ASN A 74 -26.96 16.93 25.10
N SER A 75 -25.85 16.28 25.47
CA SER A 75 -24.94 15.54 24.60
C SER A 75 -25.73 14.68 23.62
N SER A 76 -25.46 14.84 22.33
CA SER A 76 -25.76 13.82 21.34
C SER A 76 -24.73 13.86 20.22
N ILE A 77 -23.68 13.07 20.44
CA ILE A 77 -22.97 12.22 19.48
C ILE A 77 -23.27 12.58 18.02
N VAL A 78 -22.55 13.56 17.48
CA VAL A 78 -22.25 13.56 16.05
C VAL A 78 -21.13 12.56 15.89
N SER A 79 -21.48 11.38 15.38
CA SER A 79 -20.52 10.42 14.86
C SER A 79 -19.65 11.13 13.84
N THR A 80 -18.47 11.57 14.28
CA THR A 80 -17.39 11.97 13.40
C THR A 80 -17.05 10.72 12.59
N THR A 81 -17.42 10.75 11.32
CA THR A 81 -16.84 9.90 10.29
C THR A 81 -15.36 10.24 10.31
N SER A 82 -14.61 9.49 11.12
CA SER A 82 -13.17 9.52 11.18
C SER A 82 -12.71 9.21 9.76
N VAL A 83 -12.20 10.22 9.07
CA VAL A 83 -11.36 10.06 7.90
C VAL A 83 -10.09 9.40 8.44
N VAL A 84 -10.16 8.09 8.65
CA VAL A 84 -9.02 7.33 9.13
C VAL A 84 -8.03 7.35 7.99
N ASP A 85 -6.96 8.12 8.18
CA ASP A 85 -5.81 8.16 7.30
C ASP A 85 -5.33 6.72 7.09
N LEU A 86 -5.66 6.13 5.95
CA LEU A 86 -5.40 4.71 5.65
C LEU A 86 -3.91 4.42 5.52
N THR A 87 -3.08 5.46 5.53
CA THR A 87 -1.62 5.43 5.43
C THR A 87 -0.91 5.08 6.74
N ASP A 88 -1.59 5.13 7.89
CA ASP A 88 -0.94 4.94 9.20
C ASP A 88 -1.00 3.50 9.74
N LEU A 89 -1.12 2.50 8.86
CA LEU A 89 -0.91 1.12 9.30
C LEU A 89 0.59 0.90 9.56
N VAL A 90 1.03 1.09 10.79
CA VAL A 90 2.42 0.84 11.22
C VAL A 90 2.49 -0.55 11.83
N ILE A 91 3.25 -1.45 11.18
CA ILE A 91 3.51 -2.79 11.71
C ILE A 91 4.99 -2.84 12.11
N PRO A 92 5.33 -2.84 13.41
CA PRO A 92 6.71 -2.77 13.90
C PRO A 92 7.41 -4.14 13.86
N LYS A 93 7.15 -4.94 12.83
CA LYS A 93 7.69 -6.29 12.63
C LYS A 93 8.29 -6.42 11.23
N PRO A 94 9.29 -7.31 11.03
CA PRO A 94 9.75 -7.68 9.69
C PRO A 94 8.57 -8.13 8.84
N ILE A 95 8.54 -7.72 7.56
CA ILE A 95 7.38 -7.91 6.66
C ILE A 95 7.02 -9.39 6.51
N ASP A 96 8.03 -10.23 6.28
CA ASP A 96 7.90 -11.67 6.12
C ASP A 96 7.34 -12.35 7.38
N ARG A 97 7.80 -11.93 8.56
CA ARG A 97 7.31 -12.42 9.85
C ARG A 97 5.93 -11.88 10.21
N ALA A 98 5.63 -10.64 9.82
CA ALA A 98 4.34 -10.02 10.08
C ALA A 98 3.19 -10.80 9.42
N VAL A 99 3.40 -11.30 8.19
CA VAL A 99 2.41 -12.14 7.48
C VAL A 99 2.16 -13.46 8.23
N ASP A 100 3.21 -14.10 8.74
CA ASP A 100 3.08 -15.35 9.49
C ASP A 100 2.32 -15.13 10.81
N ASP A 101 2.74 -14.15 11.61
CA ASP A 101 2.12 -13.81 12.90
C ASP A 101 0.65 -13.39 12.73
N TYR A 102 0.33 -12.64 11.68
CA TYR A 102 -1.04 -12.25 11.36
C TYR A 102 -1.92 -13.46 10.99
N THR A 103 -1.37 -14.36 10.17
CA THR A 103 -2.07 -15.56 9.74
C THR A 103 -2.35 -16.50 10.92
N GLU A 104 -1.42 -16.60 11.87
CA GLU A 104 -1.61 -17.34 13.11
C GLU A 104 -2.71 -16.72 13.97
N TRP A 105 -2.68 -15.40 14.16
CA TRP A 105 -3.71 -14.67 14.91
C TRP A 105 -5.12 -14.85 14.32
N LEU A 106 -5.26 -14.87 12.99
CA LEU A 106 -6.54 -15.19 12.33
C LEU A 106 -6.97 -16.64 12.59
N CYS A 107 -6.02 -17.58 12.60
CA CYS A 107 -6.31 -18.99 12.89
C CYS A 107 -6.76 -19.21 14.33
N ASP A 108 -6.33 -18.39 15.29
CA ASP A 108 -6.72 -18.49 16.70
C ASP A 108 -8.15 -18.01 16.96
N GLN A 109 -8.69 -17.15 16.09
CA GLN A 109 -10.07 -16.65 16.20
C GLN A 109 -11.13 -17.62 15.68
N VAL A 110 -10.73 -18.71 15.02
CA VAL A 110 -11.64 -19.68 14.42
C VAL A 110 -11.34 -21.10 14.92
N GLU A 111 -12.37 -21.91 15.15
CA GLU A 111 -12.19 -23.33 15.49
C GLU A 111 -12.25 -24.23 14.25
N ASP A 112 -12.98 -23.80 13.22
CA ASP A 112 -13.20 -24.59 12.01
C ASP A 112 -11.93 -24.78 11.18
N LYS A 113 -11.69 -26.03 10.76
CA LYS A 113 -10.49 -26.41 10.02
C LYS A 113 -10.44 -25.80 8.62
N ASN A 114 -11.58 -25.59 7.96
CA ASN A 114 -11.61 -24.99 6.63
C ASN A 114 -11.29 -23.50 6.68
N TRP A 115 -11.74 -22.81 7.73
CA TRP A 115 -11.37 -21.41 7.97
C TRP A 115 -9.87 -21.27 8.21
N LYS A 116 -9.28 -22.07 9.11
CA LYS A 116 -7.83 -22.06 9.35
C LYS A 116 -7.05 -22.38 8.07
N ALA A 117 -7.48 -23.38 7.29
CA ALA A 117 -6.84 -23.71 6.02
C ALA A 117 -6.90 -22.57 5.01
N GLY A 118 -8.05 -21.89 4.92
CA GLY A 118 -8.22 -20.72 4.04
C GLY A 118 -7.33 -19.55 4.44
N PHE A 119 -7.21 -19.23 5.74
CA PHE A 119 -6.31 -18.19 6.21
C PHE A 119 -4.84 -18.53 5.95
N ARG A 120 -4.43 -19.78 6.21
CA ARG A 120 -3.08 -20.26 5.87
C ARG A 120 -2.79 -20.15 4.37
N SER A 121 -3.78 -20.45 3.53
CA SER A 121 -3.67 -20.27 2.08
C SER A 121 -3.46 -18.80 1.71
N ALA A 122 -4.27 -17.89 2.25
CA ALA A 122 -4.17 -16.46 1.98
C ALA A 122 -2.81 -15.88 2.43
N GLY A 123 -2.33 -16.27 3.62
CA GLY A 123 -1.00 -15.89 4.12
C GLY A 123 0.12 -16.44 3.24
N SER A 124 0.01 -17.70 2.80
CA SER A 124 1.00 -18.33 1.92
C SER A 124 1.07 -17.64 0.55
N ILE A 125 -0.07 -17.28 -0.05
CA ILE A 125 -0.15 -16.54 -1.32
C ILE A 125 0.52 -15.17 -1.16
N THR A 126 0.15 -14.44 -0.10
CA THR A 126 0.70 -13.10 0.21
C THR A 126 2.23 -13.15 0.33
N LYS A 127 2.76 -14.16 1.02
CA LYS A 127 4.20 -14.34 1.21
C LYS A 127 4.90 -14.77 -0.08
N ALA A 128 4.30 -15.68 -0.85
CA ALA A 128 4.84 -16.14 -2.13
C ALA A 128 5.01 -14.98 -3.12
N ASP A 129 4.04 -14.06 -3.15
CA ASP A 129 4.05 -12.89 -4.02
C ASP A 129 4.78 -11.68 -3.39
N CYS A 130 5.45 -11.88 -2.25
CA CYS A 130 6.22 -10.87 -1.52
C CYS A 130 5.41 -9.60 -1.18
N LEU A 131 4.11 -9.76 -0.92
CA LEU A 131 3.21 -8.68 -0.55
C LEU A 131 3.31 -8.35 0.94
N ASP A 132 3.44 -7.06 1.24
CA ASP A 132 3.34 -6.54 2.61
C ASP A 132 1.86 -6.43 3.02
N LEU A 133 1.54 -6.71 4.28
CA LEU A 133 0.20 -6.52 4.85
C LEU A 133 -0.28 -5.08 4.70
N ARG A 134 0.63 -4.11 4.68
CA ARG A 134 0.30 -2.70 4.39
C ARG A 134 -0.25 -2.53 2.97
N HIS A 135 0.38 -3.16 1.97
CA HIS A 135 -0.10 -3.11 0.58
C HIS A 135 -1.44 -3.85 0.43
N VAL A 136 -1.56 -5.05 1.02
CA VAL A 136 -2.83 -5.80 1.01
C VAL A 136 -3.98 -4.98 1.61
N TYR A 137 -3.71 -4.28 2.71
CA TYR A 137 -4.71 -3.42 3.36
C TYR A 137 -5.01 -2.13 2.59
N GLN A 138 -4.04 -1.59 1.84
CA GLN A 138 -4.23 -0.40 0.99
C GLN A 138 -5.05 -0.72 -0.25
N ASP A 139 -4.68 -1.78 -0.98
CA ASP A 139 -5.33 -2.15 -2.23
C ASP A 139 -6.71 -2.75 -1.99
N ARG A 140 -6.90 -3.40 -0.84
CA ARG A 140 -8.12 -4.11 -0.44
C ARG A 140 -8.71 -5.00 -1.54
N ASP A 141 -7.84 -5.58 -2.36
CA ASP A 141 -8.25 -6.43 -3.47
C ASP A 141 -8.62 -7.83 -2.95
N ILE A 142 -9.89 -7.97 -2.57
CA ILE A 142 -10.47 -9.25 -2.19
C ILE A 142 -10.45 -10.21 -3.40
N GLY A 143 -10.61 -9.68 -4.61
CA GLY A 143 -10.66 -10.45 -5.86
C GLY A 143 -9.35 -11.18 -6.13
N TYR A 144 -8.21 -10.55 -5.85
CA TYR A 144 -6.89 -11.16 -5.96
C TYR A 144 -6.80 -12.50 -5.22
N HIS A 145 -7.16 -12.55 -3.94
CA HIS A 145 -7.13 -13.80 -3.17
C HIS A 145 -8.17 -14.82 -3.64
N VAL A 146 -9.34 -14.35 -4.08
CA VAL A 146 -10.39 -15.24 -4.61
C VAL A 146 -9.96 -15.91 -5.91
N ASN A 147 -9.32 -15.17 -6.80
CA ASN A 147 -8.79 -15.69 -8.06
C ASN A 147 -7.68 -16.73 -7.84
N GLN A 148 -6.98 -16.65 -6.71
CA GLN A 148 -5.98 -17.62 -6.26
C GLN A 148 -6.59 -18.83 -5.51
N GLY A 149 -7.92 -18.94 -5.44
CA GLY A 149 -8.63 -20.09 -4.87
C GLY A 149 -9.05 -19.94 -3.41
N VAL A 150 -8.87 -18.77 -2.79
CA VAL A 150 -9.39 -18.51 -1.43
C VAL A 150 -10.90 -18.24 -1.50
N LYS A 151 -11.67 -18.78 -0.56
CA LYS A 151 -13.12 -18.48 -0.48
C LYS A 151 -13.34 -17.00 -0.21
N ALA A 152 -14.28 -16.37 -0.91
CA ALA A 152 -14.54 -14.92 -0.83
C ALA A 152 -14.77 -14.39 0.60
N GLY A 153 -15.47 -15.16 1.45
CA GLY A 153 -15.66 -14.78 2.86
C GLY A 153 -14.35 -14.71 3.65
N ILE A 154 -13.46 -15.68 3.44
CA ILE A 154 -12.15 -15.76 4.09
C ILE A 154 -11.24 -14.64 3.58
N ALA A 155 -11.21 -14.43 2.26
CA ALA A 155 -10.44 -13.35 1.65
C ALA A 155 -10.87 -11.97 2.18
N ARG A 156 -12.18 -11.76 2.35
CA ARG A 156 -12.71 -10.52 2.92
C ARG A 156 -12.24 -10.29 4.36
N SER A 157 -12.35 -11.31 5.21
CA SER A 157 -11.83 -11.23 6.59
C SER A 157 -10.32 -10.99 6.63
N PHE A 158 -9.57 -11.71 5.79
CA PHE A 158 -8.11 -11.58 5.71
C PHE A 158 -7.66 -10.17 5.33
N VAL A 159 -8.40 -9.42 4.51
CA VAL A 159 -8.03 -8.04 4.17
C VAL A 159 -8.50 -7.06 5.25
N GLN A 160 -9.72 -7.25 5.76
CA GLN A 160 -10.36 -6.30 6.66
C GLN A 160 -9.77 -6.32 8.08
N ASP A 161 -9.37 -7.50 8.54
CA ASP A 161 -8.92 -7.69 9.92
C ASP A 161 -7.44 -7.33 10.13
N ILE A 162 -6.70 -6.99 9.06
CA ILE A 162 -5.31 -6.52 9.14
C ILE A 162 -5.20 -5.31 10.06
N LYS A 163 -6.13 -4.36 9.93
CA LYS A 163 -6.15 -3.17 10.78
C LYS A 163 -6.37 -3.53 12.25
N THR A 164 -7.30 -4.45 12.51
CA THR A 164 -7.64 -4.90 13.86
C THR A 164 -6.43 -5.54 14.53
N TRP A 165 -5.71 -6.41 13.80
CA TRP A 165 -4.49 -7.02 14.28
C TRP A 165 -3.37 -6.00 14.48
N ALA A 166 -3.12 -5.11 13.52
CA ALA A 166 -2.06 -4.10 13.63
C ALA A 166 -2.28 -3.16 14.82
N ASN A 167 -3.53 -2.81 15.14
CA ASN A 167 -3.87 -2.03 16.32
C ASN A 167 -3.70 -2.79 17.65
N SER A 168 -3.51 -4.11 17.61
CA SER A 168 -3.31 -4.96 18.80
C SER A 168 -1.83 -5.26 19.08
N LEU A 169 -0.92 -4.78 18.22
CA LEU A 169 0.53 -4.98 18.33
C LEU A 169 1.21 -4.03 19.32
#